data_AF-A0A0G1Y619-F1
#
_entry.id   AF-A0A0G1Y619-F1
#
_cell.length_a   1.000
_cell.length_b   1.000
_cell.length_c   1.000
_cell.angle_alpha   90.00
_cell.angle_beta   90.00
_cell.angle_gamma   90.00
#
_symmetry.space_group_name_H-M   'P 1'
#
loop_
_entity.id
_entity.type
_entity.pdbx_description
1 polymer ?
#
loop_
_entity_poly.entity_id
_entity_poly.type
_entity_poly.pdbx_seq_one_letter_code
_entity_poly.pdbx_strand_id
1 'polypeptide(L)'
;MKTSHRVIIALSFAASVAAFVYFSGGSASPLSALEDVEAPLGPLRSVLSAVGTQNLAVSWVDTIVEIPRGSGIKYKYDEKTGGVQYERALPPNVQFPGEYGVVPYSLSGDGEPLEVIIVGQLPTFPGVLMQARPIGLIRMKIAPEQHDDKVIALPALDPSFNDIKDLSDLPLDMREEVAGFFRTFTNLDGSQAAVLGWGSAQEAQMAVLQARAAYARK
;
A
#
# COMPACT_ATOMS: atom_id res chain seq x y z
N MET A 1 -11.30 -8.44 24.25
CA MET A 1 -12.16 -8.66 23.07
C MET A 1 -11.26 -8.72 21.84
N LYS A 2 -11.10 -9.87 21.18
CA LYS A 2 -10.29 -9.97 19.96
C LYS A 2 -11.11 -9.43 18.79
N THR A 3 -10.85 -8.21 18.37
CA THR A 3 -11.42 -7.64 17.15
C THR A 3 -10.99 -8.53 15.98
N SER A 4 -11.93 -9.05 15.21
CA SER A 4 -11.62 -9.92 14.06
C SER A 4 -10.77 -9.17 13.04
N HIS A 5 -9.82 -9.85 12.38
CA HIS A 5 -8.95 -9.24 11.37
C HIS A 5 -9.76 -8.55 10.26
N ARG A 6 -10.92 -9.12 9.89
CA ARG A 6 -11.87 -8.51 8.94
C ARG A 6 -12.40 -7.16 9.40
N VAL A 7 -12.59 -6.97 10.71
CA VAL A 7 -13.09 -5.72 11.29
C VAL A 7 -12.00 -4.65 11.29
N ILE A 8 -10.75 -5.02 11.55
CA ILE A 8 -9.61 -4.07 11.51
C ILE A 8 -9.39 -3.56 10.08
N ILE A 9 -9.35 -4.48 9.11
CA ILE A 9 -9.16 -4.11 7.70
C ILE A 9 -10.36 -3.26 7.21
N ALA A 10 -11.59 -3.62 7.58
CA ALA A 10 -12.78 -2.85 7.20
C ALA A 10 -12.79 -1.43 7.80
N LEU A 11 -12.34 -1.26 9.04
CA LEU A 11 -12.22 0.07 9.68
C LEU A 11 -11.15 0.93 9.02
N SER A 12 -9.98 0.34 8.74
CA SER A 12 -8.88 0.96 8.01
C SER A 12 -9.35 1.43 6.62
N PHE A 13 -9.96 0.51 5.85
CA PHE A 13 -10.51 0.79 4.53
C PHE A 13 -11.51 1.94 4.55
N ALA A 14 -12.50 1.86 5.44
CA ALA A 14 -13.61 2.81 5.43
C ALA A 14 -13.21 4.20 5.96
N ALA A 15 -12.22 4.29 6.86
CA ALA A 15 -11.60 5.56 7.25
C ALA A 15 -10.92 6.24 6.04
N SER A 16 -10.20 5.48 5.21
CA SER A 16 -9.55 6.00 4.01
C SER A 16 -10.53 6.43 2.92
N VAL A 17 -11.58 5.64 2.65
CA VAL A 17 -12.59 6.01 1.65
C VAL A 17 -13.26 7.32 2.01
N ALA A 18 -13.61 7.50 3.28
CA ALA A 18 -14.27 8.72 3.72
C ALA A 18 -13.34 9.95 3.69
N ALA A 19 -12.04 9.77 3.99
CA ALA A 19 -11.04 10.82 3.83
C ALA A 19 -10.89 11.28 2.36
N PHE A 20 -10.97 10.35 1.39
CA PHE A 20 -10.90 10.68 -0.03
C PHE A 20 -12.12 11.48 -0.52
N VAL A 21 -13.33 11.01 -0.19
CA VAL A 21 -14.60 11.65 -0.60
C VAL A 21 -14.71 13.10 -0.12
N TYR A 22 -14.23 13.38 1.10
CA TYR A 22 -14.20 14.73 1.65
C TYR A 22 -13.37 15.71 0.79
N PHE A 23 -12.29 15.24 0.16
CA PHE A 23 -11.33 16.09 -0.55
C PHE A 23 -11.63 16.28 -2.05
N SER A 24 -12.35 15.35 -2.68
CA SER A 24 -12.66 15.39 -4.12
C SER A 24 -13.78 16.36 -4.54
N GLY A 25 -14.29 17.21 -3.62
CA GLY A 25 -15.05 18.41 -4.00
C GLY A 25 -16.58 18.32 -4.00
N GLY A 26 -17.19 17.51 -3.13
CA GLY A 26 -18.62 17.65 -2.86
C GLY A 26 -18.87 18.71 -1.78
N SER A 27 -19.62 19.78 -2.07
CA SER A 27 -20.17 20.71 -1.07
C SER A 27 -21.23 20.09 -0.16
N ALA A 28 -21.30 18.76 -0.13
CA ALA A 28 -22.28 17.98 0.59
C ALA A 28 -21.57 17.33 1.79
N SER A 29 -22.23 17.32 2.95
CA SER A 29 -21.63 16.79 4.17
C SER A 29 -21.11 15.35 3.96
N PRO A 30 -20.03 14.92 4.63
CA PRO A 30 -19.52 13.55 4.53
C PRO A 30 -20.56 12.46 4.86
N LEU A 31 -21.70 12.82 5.46
CA LEU A 31 -22.81 11.92 5.73
C LEU A 31 -23.72 11.66 4.52
N SER A 32 -23.84 12.59 3.56
CA SER A 32 -24.76 12.44 2.41
C SER A 32 -24.16 11.58 1.29
N ALA A 33 -22.83 11.59 1.11
CA ALA A 33 -22.14 10.70 0.17
C ALA A 33 -22.13 9.21 0.63
N LEU A 34 -22.61 8.95 1.85
CA LEU A 34 -22.73 7.63 2.45
C LEU A 34 -24.19 7.15 2.52
N GLU A 35 -25.16 7.96 2.06
CA GLU A 35 -26.57 7.54 1.99
C GLU A 35 -26.82 6.52 0.88
N ASP A 36 -26.00 6.55 -0.20
CA ASP A 36 -26.12 5.65 -1.35
C ASP A 36 -25.26 4.37 -1.25
N VAL A 37 -24.51 4.20 -0.16
CA VAL A 37 -23.65 3.01 0.05
C VAL A 37 -24.41 1.98 0.90
N GLU A 38 -25.01 0.99 0.24
CA GLU A 38 -25.66 -0.18 0.88
C GLU A 38 -24.63 -1.09 1.57
N ALA A 39 -24.10 -0.65 2.70
CA ALA A 39 -23.32 -1.48 3.62
C ALA A 39 -23.69 -1.12 5.07
N PRO A 40 -23.48 -1.99 6.08
CA PRO A 40 -23.88 -1.70 7.45
C PRO A 40 -22.96 -0.64 8.07
N LEU A 41 -23.23 0.64 7.77
CA LEU A 41 -22.44 1.83 8.10
C LEU A 41 -22.61 2.36 9.53
N GLY A 42 -23.35 1.64 10.39
CA GLY A 42 -23.55 2.01 11.80
C GLY A 42 -22.24 2.34 12.55
N PRO A 43 -21.17 1.53 12.42
CA PRO A 43 -19.88 1.82 13.03
C PRO A 43 -19.15 3.02 12.39
N LEU A 44 -19.38 3.27 11.10
CA LEU A 44 -18.65 4.25 10.28
C LEU A 44 -19.04 5.70 10.54
N ARG A 45 -20.32 5.95 10.86
CA ARG A 45 -20.79 7.28 11.27
C ARG A 45 -20.07 7.81 12.51
N SER A 46 -19.75 6.93 13.46
CA SER A 46 -19.04 7.31 14.70
C SER A 46 -17.56 7.65 14.47
N VAL A 47 -16.91 6.96 13.53
CA VAL A 47 -15.53 7.22 13.12
C VAL A 47 -15.46 8.58 12.42
N LEU A 48 -16.44 8.88 11.57
CA LEU A 48 -16.49 10.13 10.82
C LEU A 48 -16.76 11.38 11.65
N SER A 49 -17.58 11.27 12.71
CA SER A 49 -17.76 12.37 13.66
C SER A 49 -16.52 12.61 14.53
N ALA A 50 -15.63 11.62 14.68
CA ALA A 50 -14.44 11.69 15.51
C ALA A 50 -13.19 12.20 14.75
N VAL A 51 -13.12 12.01 13.43
CA VAL A 51 -12.02 12.50 12.60
C VAL A 51 -12.23 13.99 12.30
N GLY A 52 -11.79 14.85 13.21
CA GLY A 52 -11.68 16.28 12.98
C GLY A 52 -10.73 16.60 11.81
N THR A 53 -11.06 17.64 11.05
CA THR A 53 -10.50 18.09 9.75
C THR A 53 -9.01 18.46 9.73
N GLN A 54 -8.20 18.13 10.75
CA GLN A 54 -6.85 18.68 10.92
C GLN A 54 -5.72 17.63 10.91
N ASN A 55 -6.01 16.35 10.65
CA ASN A 55 -4.94 15.36 10.45
C ASN A 55 -5.40 14.19 9.56
N LEU A 56 -5.26 14.36 8.24
CA LEU A 56 -5.56 13.35 7.21
C LEU A 56 -4.47 12.27 7.07
N ALA A 57 -3.57 12.15 8.05
CA ALA A 57 -2.44 11.23 7.99
C ALA A 57 -2.95 9.78 8.01
N VAL A 58 -2.76 9.05 6.90
CA VAL A 58 -2.80 7.58 6.94
C VAL A 58 -1.57 7.16 7.73
N SER A 59 -1.74 7.01 9.04
CA SER A 59 -0.67 6.67 9.97
C SER A 59 -0.12 5.26 9.73
N TRP A 60 -0.96 4.37 9.22
CA TRP A 60 -0.61 3.05 8.74
C TRP A 60 -1.68 2.52 7.78
N VAL A 61 -1.28 1.53 6.98
CA VAL A 61 -2.11 0.79 6.02
C VAL A 61 -1.90 -0.70 6.27
N ASP A 62 -2.99 -1.47 6.21
CA ASP A 62 -2.87 -2.92 6.24
C ASP A 62 -2.28 -3.40 4.91
N THR A 63 -1.37 -4.36 4.97
CA THR A 63 -0.69 -4.92 3.79
C THR A 63 -0.61 -6.42 3.95
N ILE A 64 -1.03 -7.16 2.92
CA ILE A 64 -0.80 -8.60 2.83
C ILE A 64 0.55 -8.78 2.15
N VAL A 65 1.53 -9.29 2.90
CA VAL A 65 2.84 -9.64 2.37
C VAL A 65 2.69 -10.83 1.44
N GLU A 66 3.08 -10.65 0.18
CA GLU A 66 3.15 -11.74 -0.79
C GLU A 66 4.56 -12.32 -0.82
N ILE A 67 5.59 -11.47 -0.81
CA ILE A 67 6.97 -11.88 -1.03
C ILE A 67 7.84 -11.32 0.11
N PRO A 68 8.33 -12.18 1.02
CA PRO A 68 9.19 -11.74 2.11
C PRO A 68 10.54 -11.19 1.62
N ARG A 69 11.15 -10.33 2.43
CA ARG A 69 12.51 -9.81 2.17
C ARG A 69 13.48 -10.97 1.96
N GLY A 70 14.36 -10.84 0.97
CA GLY A 70 15.37 -11.86 0.64
C GLY A 70 14.82 -13.05 -0.15
N SER A 71 13.51 -13.14 -0.39
CA SER A 71 12.95 -14.20 -1.22
C SER A 71 13.36 -14.03 -2.68
N GLY A 72 13.85 -15.11 -3.29
CA GLY A 72 14.03 -15.26 -4.73
C GLY A 72 12.83 -15.95 -5.41
N ILE A 73 11.70 -16.07 -4.72
CA ILE A 73 10.45 -16.65 -5.24
C ILE A 73 9.39 -15.55 -5.23
N LYS A 74 8.72 -15.39 -6.38
CA LYS A 74 7.53 -14.56 -6.52
C LYS A 74 6.30 -15.39 -6.18
N TYR A 75 5.55 -14.90 -5.20
CA TYR A 75 4.24 -15.42 -4.82
C TYR A 75 3.17 -14.36 -5.15
N LYS A 76 1.92 -14.80 -5.24
CA LYS A 76 0.76 -13.91 -5.39
C LYS A 76 -0.34 -14.32 -4.43
N TYR A 77 -0.92 -13.36 -3.71
CA TYR A 77 -2.11 -13.55 -2.91
C TYR A 77 -3.34 -13.57 -3.83
N ASP A 78 -4.16 -14.60 -3.71
CA ASP A 78 -5.42 -14.71 -4.44
C ASP A 78 -6.58 -14.40 -3.49
N GLU A 79 -7.19 -13.24 -3.67
CA GLU A 79 -8.33 -12.79 -2.87
C GLU A 79 -9.52 -13.75 -2.95
N LYS A 80 -9.72 -14.45 -4.08
CA LYS A 80 -10.86 -15.36 -4.27
C LYS A 80 -10.75 -16.61 -3.41
N THR A 81 -9.54 -17.18 -3.34
CA THR A 81 -9.29 -18.40 -2.56
C THR A 81 -8.82 -18.09 -1.14
N GLY A 82 -8.33 -16.87 -0.88
CA GLY A 82 -7.64 -16.50 0.34
C GLY A 82 -6.27 -17.18 0.50
N GLY A 83 -5.77 -17.82 -0.56
CA GLY A 83 -4.51 -18.55 -0.58
C GLY A 83 -3.35 -17.70 -1.10
N VAL A 84 -2.14 -18.20 -0.89
CA VAL A 84 -0.93 -17.67 -1.52
C VAL A 84 -0.44 -18.69 -2.54
N GLN A 85 -0.31 -18.26 -3.79
CA GLN A 85 0.08 -19.10 -4.91
C GLN A 85 1.54 -18.86 -5.27
N TYR A 86 2.27 -19.94 -5.53
CA TYR A 86 3.58 -19.86 -6.18
C TYR A 86 3.39 -19.36 -7.62
N GLU A 87 4.10 -18.30 -8.00
CA GLU A 87 4.10 -17.79 -9.38
C GLU A 87 5.33 -18.29 -10.13
N ARG A 88 6.53 -17.90 -9.68
CA ARG A 88 7.80 -18.29 -10.29
C ARG A 88 9.01 -18.05 -9.37
N ALA A 89 10.11 -18.76 -9.63
CA ALA A 89 11.42 -18.40 -9.11
C ALA A 89 12.06 -17.29 -9.97
N LEU A 90 12.81 -16.40 -9.33
CA LEU A 90 13.62 -15.38 -9.98
C LEU A 90 15.00 -15.94 -10.36
N PRO A 91 15.73 -15.29 -11.28
CA PRO A 91 17.11 -15.62 -11.57
C PRO A 91 17.99 -15.60 -10.30
N PRO A 92 19.08 -16.39 -10.26
CA PRO A 92 20.01 -16.39 -9.15
C PRO A 92 20.49 -14.97 -8.80
N ASN A 93 20.61 -14.68 -7.51
CA ASN A 93 21.02 -13.39 -6.94
C ASN A 93 20.04 -12.22 -7.10
N VAL A 94 18.81 -12.47 -7.57
CA VAL A 94 17.74 -11.47 -7.52
C VAL A 94 16.79 -11.82 -6.38
N GLN A 95 16.70 -10.92 -5.41
CA GLN A 95 15.91 -11.08 -4.20
C GLN A 95 15.18 -9.79 -3.87
N PHE A 96 13.99 -9.90 -3.30
CA PHE A 96 13.21 -8.73 -2.91
C PHE A 96 13.88 -7.99 -1.74
N PRO A 97 14.04 -6.65 -1.82
CA PRO A 97 14.74 -5.84 -0.83
C PRO A 97 13.86 -5.49 0.38
N GLY A 98 12.63 -5.99 0.47
CA GLY A 98 11.71 -5.71 1.55
C GLY A 98 10.55 -6.69 1.52
N GLU A 99 9.63 -6.55 2.46
CA GLU A 99 8.36 -7.28 2.41
C GLU A 99 7.51 -6.65 1.30
N TYR A 100 7.40 -7.33 0.17
CA TYR A 100 6.56 -6.92 -0.93
C TYR A 100 5.14 -7.47 -0.74
N GLY A 101 4.14 -6.63 -0.97
CA GLY A 101 2.76 -7.04 -0.83
C GLY A 101 1.78 -6.05 -1.40
N VAL A 102 0.51 -6.26 -1.05
CA VAL A 102 -0.62 -5.49 -1.57
C VAL A 102 -1.48 -4.94 -0.45
N VAL A 103 -2.05 -3.75 -0.68
CA VAL A 103 -3.11 -3.20 0.18
C VAL A 103 -4.42 -3.90 -0.16
N PRO A 104 -5.04 -4.66 0.76
CA PRO A 104 -6.33 -5.26 0.51
C PRO A 104 -7.41 -4.19 0.32
N TYR A 105 -8.43 -4.51 -0.48
CA TYR A 105 -9.53 -3.59 -0.81
C TYR A 105 -9.04 -2.26 -1.40
N SER A 106 -8.12 -2.35 -2.35
CA SER A 106 -7.58 -1.21 -3.10
C SER A 106 -7.51 -1.57 -4.57
N LEU A 107 -7.54 -0.55 -5.43
CA LEU A 107 -7.45 -0.70 -6.89
C LEU A 107 -6.60 0.43 -7.46
N SER A 108 -5.45 0.07 -8.00
CA SER A 108 -4.54 0.96 -8.73
C SER A 108 -5.06 1.26 -10.13
N GLY A 109 -4.42 2.22 -10.82
CA GLY A 109 -4.82 2.65 -12.16
C GLY A 109 -4.69 1.57 -13.25
N ASP A 110 -3.92 0.52 -12.98
CA ASP A 110 -3.75 -0.66 -13.83
C ASP A 110 -4.77 -1.78 -13.53
N GLY A 111 -5.64 -1.60 -12.54
CA GLY A 111 -6.68 -2.55 -12.17
C GLY A 111 -6.22 -3.67 -11.22
N GLU A 112 -4.97 -3.65 -10.76
CA GLU A 112 -4.46 -4.54 -9.70
C GLU A 112 -4.55 -3.85 -8.33
N PRO A 113 -4.44 -4.60 -7.21
CA PRO A 113 -4.31 -4.00 -5.89
C PRO A 113 -3.09 -3.08 -5.78
N LEU A 114 -3.17 -2.04 -4.94
CA LEU A 114 -2.05 -1.14 -4.69
C LEU A 114 -0.89 -1.88 -4.01
N GLU A 115 0.27 -1.82 -4.64
CA GLU A 115 1.47 -2.51 -4.18
C GLU A 115 2.27 -1.68 -3.18
N VAL A 116 2.88 -2.38 -2.23
CA VAL A 116 3.65 -1.81 -1.12
C VAL A 116 4.92 -2.61 -0.91
N ILE A 117 6.00 -1.91 -0.61
CA ILE A 117 7.26 -2.47 -0.16
C ILE A 117 7.54 -1.94 1.24
N ILE A 118 7.55 -2.85 2.21
CA ILE A 118 7.83 -2.53 3.59
C ILE A 118 9.32 -2.77 3.81
N VAL A 119 10.06 -1.68 4.01
CA VAL A 119 11.49 -1.70 4.27
C VAL A 119 11.69 -1.96 5.76
N GLY A 120 12.11 -3.18 6.09
CA GLY A 120 12.38 -3.62 7.46
C GLY A 120 13.62 -4.50 7.53
N GLN A 121 14.04 -4.84 8.75
CA GLN A 121 15.28 -5.61 8.96
C GLN A 121 15.09 -7.12 8.85
N LEU A 122 13.93 -7.63 9.24
CA LEU A 122 13.67 -9.06 9.37
C LEU A 122 12.60 -9.51 8.39
N PRO A 123 12.81 -10.66 7.71
CA PRO A 123 11.80 -11.20 6.82
C PRO A 123 10.62 -11.77 7.58
N THR A 124 9.43 -11.75 6.97
CA THR A 124 8.27 -12.53 7.47
C THR A 124 8.03 -13.79 6.63
N PHE A 125 6.78 -14.09 6.32
CA PHE A 125 6.37 -15.21 5.47
C PHE A 125 5.19 -14.81 4.57
N PRO A 126 4.96 -15.48 3.44
CA PRO A 126 3.87 -15.13 2.54
C PRO A 126 2.50 -15.27 3.20
N GLY A 127 1.59 -14.32 2.93
CA GLY A 127 0.23 -14.26 3.47
C GLY A 127 0.11 -13.55 4.82
N VAL A 128 1.19 -12.99 5.36
CA VAL A 128 1.16 -12.20 6.60
C VAL A 128 0.40 -10.90 6.37
N LEU A 129 -0.56 -10.60 7.24
CA LEU A 129 -1.13 -9.26 7.35
C LEU A 129 -0.24 -8.42 8.27
N MET A 130 0.33 -7.35 7.74
CA MET A 130 1.20 -6.41 8.46
C MET A 130 0.62 -5.00 8.39
N GLN A 131 0.75 -4.24 9.48
CA GLN A 131 0.52 -2.79 9.45
C GLN A 131 1.81 -2.09 9.00
N ALA A 132 1.70 -1.33 7.92
CA ALA A 132 2.79 -0.62 7.29
C ALA A 132 2.55 0.88 7.34
N ARG A 133 3.55 1.70 7.64
CA ARG A 133 3.45 3.16 7.62
C ARG A 133 4.01 3.71 6.31
N PRO A 134 3.19 4.27 5.41
CA PRO A 134 3.69 4.86 4.16
C PRO A 134 4.64 6.03 4.46
N ILE A 135 5.80 6.02 3.82
CA ILE A 135 6.81 7.08 3.92
C ILE A 135 7.17 7.68 2.56
N GLY A 136 6.80 7.04 1.45
CA GLY A 136 7.02 7.58 0.12
C GLY A 136 6.53 6.67 -0.99
N LEU A 137 6.87 7.01 -2.23
CA LEU A 137 6.60 6.21 -3.41
C LEU A 137 7.89 6.00 -4.19
N ILE A 138 8.06 4.84 -4.81
CA ILE A 138 8.94 4.72 -5.97
C ILE A 138 8.10 4.90 -7.23
N ARG A 139 8.46 5.88 -8.06
CA ARG A 139 7.76 6.14 -9.31
C ARG A 139 8.29 5.23 -10.39
N MET A 140 7.40 4.51 -11.05
CA MET A 140 7.76 3.61 -12.15
C MET A 140 6.91 3.89 -13.37
N LYS A 141 7.56 3.78 -14.53
CA LYS A 141 6.91 3.79 -15.84
C LYS A 141 6.96 2.39 -16.40
N ILE A 142 5.87 1.91 -16.97
CA ILE A 142 5.84 0.63 -17.71
C ILE A 142 5.58 0.84 -19.22
N ALA A 143 4.92 1.93 -19.61
CA ALA A 143 4.72 2.37 -21.00
C ALA A 143 4.60 3.90 -21.08
N PRO A 144 4.64 4.56 -22.27
CA PRO A 144 4.63 6.02 -22.43
C PRO A 144 3.69 6.81 -21.53
N GLU A 145 2.49 6.28 -21.27
CA GLU A 145 1.43 6.90 -20.46
C GLU A 145 0.95 6.00 -19.31
N GLN A 146 1.68 4.92 -19.02
CA GLN A 146 1.29 3.95 -17.99
C GLN A 146 2.33 3.90 -16.87
N HIS A 147 1.85 4.17 -15.67
CA HIS A 147 2.62 4.23 -14.43
C HIS A 147 2.27 3.07 -13.52
N ASP A 148 3.24 2.65 -12.72
CA ASP A 148 3.14 1.52 -11.79
C ASP A 148 3.86 1.85 -10.47
N ASP A 149 3.44 2.98 -9.89
CA ASP A 149 4.04 3.52 -8.68
C ASP A 149 3.77 2.59 -7.49
N LYS A 150 4.81 2.33 -6.68
CA LYS A 150 4.70 1.45 -5.51
C LYS A 150 4.94 2.22 -4.23
N VAL A 151 4.13 1.93 -3.22
CA VAL A 151 4.28 2.56 -1.90
C VAL A 151 5.52 2.02 -1.21
N ILE A 152 6.35 2.92 -0.69
CA ILE A 152 7.42 2.59 0.24
C ILE A 152 6.91 2.84 1.65
N ALA A 153 6.99 1.84 2.50
CA ALA A 153 6.51 1.88 3.86
C ALA A 153 7.53 1.29 4.84
N LEU A 154 7.29 1.49 6.14
CA LEU A 154 8.04 0.89 7.23
C LEU A 154 7.10 0.04 8.10
N PRO A 155 7.59 -0.99 8.83
CA PRO A 155 6.76 -1.72 9.77
C PRO A 155 6.22 -0.77 10.84
N ALA A 156 4.90 -0.70 11.02
CA ALA A 156 4.29 0.31 11.91
C ALA A 156 4.63 0.10 13.40
N LEU A 157 4.99 -1.13 13.78
CA LEU A 157 5.28 -1.53 15.16
C LEU A 157 6.78 -1.71 15.45
N ASP A 158 7.67 -1.33 14.53
CA ASP A 158 9.12 -1.39 14.74
C ASP A 158 9.66 -0.03 15.22
N PRO A 159 10.08 0.08 16.50
CA PRO A 159 10.54 1.35 17.06
C PRO A 159 11.80 1.91 16.38
N SER A 160 12.58 1.06 15.70
CA SER A 160 13.82 1.45 15.02
C SER A 160 13.60 2.49 13.92
N PHE A 161 12.35 2.61 13.46
CA PHE A 161 11.94 3.48 12.36
C PHE A 161 11.10 4.68 12.82
N ASN A 162 10.97 4.91 14.13
CA ASN A 162 10.10 5.96 14.67
C ASN A 162 10.46 7.36 14.17
N ASP A 163 11.74 7.66 13.97
CA ASP A 163 12.22 8.99 13.56
C ASP A 163 12.09 9.24 12.06
N ILE A 164 11.85 8.21 11.25
CA ILE A 164 11.72 8.33 9.79
C ILE A 164 10.27 8.70 9.46
N LYS A 165 10.00 9.92 9.00
CA LYS A 165 8.63 10.40 8.70
C LYS A 165 8.35 10.51 7.21
N ASP A 166 9.38 10.81 6.44
CA ASP A 166 9.36 10.87 4.99
C ASP A 166 10.45 9.97 4.39
N LEU A 167 10.32 9.61 3.12
CA LEU A 167 11.31 8.83 2.39
C LEU A 167 12.68 9.51 2.36
N SER A 168 12.71 10.84 2.41
CA SER A 168 13.95 11.61 2.53
C SER A 168 14.74 11.33 3.82
N ASP A 169 14.05 10.92 4.91
CA ASP A 169 14.67 10.52 6.18
C ASP A 169 15.25 9.10 6.13
N LEU A 170 14.87 8.30 5.13
CA LEU A 170 15.39 6.93 4.98
C LEU A 170 16.86 6.96 4.54
N PRO A 171 17.75 6.14 5.14
CA PRO A 171 19.13 6.02 4.70
C PRO A 171 19.25 5.79 3.19
N LEU A 172 20.24 6.46 2.57
CA LEU A 172 20.39 6.47 1.11
C LEU A 172 20.68 5.07 0.55
N ASP A 173 21.47 4.28 1.26
CA ASP A 173 21.78 2.89 0.92
C ASP A 173 20.52 2.01 0.87
N MET A 174 19.61 2.16 1.82
CA MET A 174 18.32 1.45 1.81
C MET A 174 17.43 1.88 0.63
N ARG A 175 17.41 3.18 0.30
CA ARG A 175 16.70 3.68 -0.89
C ARG A 175 17.30 3.12 -2.18
N GLU A 176 18.62 3.10 -2.29
CA GLU A 176 19.32 2.57 -3.46
C GLU A 176 19.21 1.05 -3.59
N GLU A 177 19.10 0.30 -2.48
CA GLU A 177 18.80 -1.14 -2.50
C GLU A 177 17.45 -1.38 -3.20
N VAL A 178 16.41 -0.62 -2.83
CA VAL A 178 15.07 -0.71 -3.44
C VAL A 178 15.09 -0.30 -4.92
N ALA A 179 15.67 0.86 -5.26
CA ALA A 179 15.74 1.29 -6.65
C ALA A 179 16.60 0.36 -7.52
N GLY A 180 17.71 -0.14 -6.97
CA GLY A 180 18.59 -1.11 -7.61
C GLY A 180 17.89 -2.41 -7.95
N PHE A 181 17.05 -2.91 -7.03
CA PHE A 181 16.19 -4.06 -7.29
C PHE A 181 15.29 -3.81 -8.51
N PHE A 182 14.51 -2.72 -8.55
CA PHE A 182 13.60 -2.48 -9.68
C PHE A 182 14.33 -2.26 -11.01
N ARG A 183 15.46 -1.53 -11.00
CA ARG A 183 16.30 -1.39 -12.20
C ARG A 183 16.76 -2.73 -12.74
N THR A 184 17.06 -3.69 -11.86
CA THR A 184 17.46 -5.05 -12.26
C THR A 184 16.26 -5.86 -12.71
N PHE A 185 15.17 -5.81 -11.94
CA PHE A 185 13.96 -6.59 -12.15
C PHE A 185 13.27 -6.24 -13.47
N THR A 186 13.14 -4.95 -13.81
CA THR A 186 12.50 -4.52 -15.06
C THR A 186 13.29 -4.95 -16.31
N ASN A 187 14.61 -5.01 -16.21
CA ASN A 187 15.49 -5.48 -17.28
C ASN A 187 15.36 -6.99 -17.52
N LEU A 188 15.05 -7.78 -16.49
CA LEU A 188 14.86 -9.23 -16.62
C LEU A 188 13.60 -9.58 -17.42
N ASP A 189 12.54 -8.82 -17.23
CA ASP A 189 11.26 -9.07 -17.89
C ASP A 189 11.21 -8.51 -19.33
N GLY A 190 12.32 -7.95 -19.83
CA GLY A 190 12.43 -7.37 -21.19
C GLY A 190 11.51 -6.17 -21.41
N SER A 191 10.93 -5.64 -20.33
CA SER A 191 9.98 -4.54 -20.33
C SER A 191 10.68 -3.21 -20.62
N GLN A 192 9.95 -2.22 -21.14
CA GLN A 192 10.43 -0.83 -21.18
C GLN A 192 10.30 -0.13 -19.81
N ALA A 193 10.17 -0.91 -18.74
CA ALA A 193 9.87 -0.34 -17.44
C ALA A 193 11.11 0.33 -16.84
N ALA A 194 10.89 1.52 -16.28
CA ALA A 194 11.95 2.39 -15.78
C ALA A 194 11.58 3.04 -14.45
N VAL A 195 12.56 3.14 -13.57
CA VAL A 195 12.45 3.92 -12.33
C VAL A 195 12.57 5.40 -12.68
N LEU A 196 11.53 6.18 -12.36
CA LEU A 196 11.48 7.62 -12.61
C LEU A 196 11.95 8.47 -11.42
N GLY A 197 12.03 7.88 -10.22
CA GLY A 197 12.47 8.54 -9.01
C GLY A 197 11.55 8.27 -7.84
N TRP A 198 11.45 9.24 -6.93
CA TRP A 198 10.80 9.08 -5.63
C TRP A 198 9.71 10.11 -5.38
N GLY A 199 8.64 9.70 -4.69
CA GLY A 199 7.59 10.57 -4.16
C GLY A 199 7.62 10.65 -2.64
N SER A 200 7.01 11.70 -2.10
CA SER A 200 6.92 12.01 -0.67
C SER A 200 5.94 11.10 0.08
N ALA A 201 6.01 11.12 1.42
CA ALA A 201 5.04 10.43 2.28
C ALA A 201 3.60 10.87 1.99
N GLN A 202 3.38 12.16 1.72
CA GLN A 202 2.06 12.70 1.41
C GLN A 202 1.49 12.10 0.11
N GLU A 203 2.32 11.99 -0.93
CA GLU A 203 1.92 11.37 -2.20
C GLU A 203 1.60 9.88 -2.01
N ALA A 204 2.37 9.18 -1.16
CA ALA A 204 2.11 7.78 -0.83
C ALA A 204 0.78 7.58 -0.12
N GLN A 205 0.48 8.43 0.88
CA GLN A 205 -0.79 8.40 1.57
C GLN A 205 -1.95 8.71 0.61
N MET A 206 -1.77 9.68 -0.29
CA MET A 206 -2.77 10.01 -1.30
C MET A 206 -3.03 8.84 -2.26
N ALA A 207 -1.99 8.12 -2.69
CA ALA A 207 -2.13 6.92 -3.53
C ALA A 207 -2.96 5.83 -2.83
N VAL A 208 -2.75 5.60 -1.52
CA VAL A 208 -3.56 4.67 -0.71
C VAL A 208 -5.03 5.10 -0.67
N LEU A 209 -5.29 6.40 -0.42
CA LEU A 209 -6.65 6.94 -0.39
C LEU A 209 -7.36 6.79 -1.74
N GLN A 210 -6.68 7.14 -2.84
CA GLN A 210 -7.18 7.02 -4.20
C GLN A 210 -7.51 5.57 -4.56
N ALA A 211 -6.60 4.63 -4.26
CA ALA A 211 -6.79 3.23 -4.60
C ALA A 211 -7.96 2.60 -3.83
N ARG A 212 -8.13 2.93 -2.55
CA ARG A 212 -9.29 2.48 -1.76
C ARG A 212 -10.60 3.07 -2.27
N ALA A 213 -10.60 4.34 -2.67
CA ALA A 213 -11.78 4.97 -3.25
C ALA A 213 -12.13 4.44 -4.64
N ALA A 214 -11.15 4.01 -5.43
CA ALA A 214 -11.39 3.34 -6.71
C ALA A 214 -11.99 1.94 -6.49
N TYR A 215 -11.46 1.17 -5.55
CA TYR A 215 -12.01 -0.13 -5.17
C TYR A 215 -13.46 -0.03 -4.69
N ALA A 216 -13.80 0.99 -3.89
CA ALA A 216 -15.17 1.20 -3.39
C ALA A 216 -16.21 1.50 -4.50
N ARG A 217 -15.76 1.89 -5.70
CA ARG A 217 -16.62 2.20 -6.85
C ARG A 217 -16.80 1.01 -7.81
N LYS A 218 -16.05 -0.07 -7.61
CA LYS A 218 -16.10 -1.30 -8.41
C LYS A 218 -17.24 -2.20 -7.95
#